data_AF-A0A3P3VVH9-F1
#
_entry.id   AF-A0A3P3VVH9-F1
#
_cell.length_a   1.000
_cell.length_b   1.000
_cell.length_c   1.000
_cell.angle_alpha   90.00
_cell.angle_beta   90.00
_cell.angle_gamma   90.00
#
_symmetry.space_group_name_H-M   'P 1'
#
loop_
_entity.id
_entity.type
_entity.pdbx_description
1 polymer ?
#
loop_
_entity_poly.entity_id
_entity_poly.type
_entity_poly.pdbx_seq_one_letter_code
_entity_poly.pdbx_strand_id
1 'polypeptide(L)'
;MAGDPIDHPFAAAPGTVYGFRTSPLFPDSHPITDRYGAMVILGHREEMAMLGVLDGVCTSLPTIEAAKSCNLLRSNRFALNNRPAAFACMADEKPTLEKFTHLGEIELTPAMQKAASKFLRGQVIGMHLSTSVMAAHDVEGEWRWANDRDALITEQERDARRREAERTKEREYQENRLKHLTWEQLLTESPLDNWQPSPPYPPAEIREAIVGRIHAACRDFQALGTAPRISVAREILRNMVHGIREDDERHGYGLETEEREDIFRVISEIAFVARHQKLASEAEDWFYE
;
A
#
# COMPACT_ATOMS: atom_id res chain seq x y z
N MET A 1 36.74 -7.52 14.40
CA MET A 1 35.84 -7.47 13.24
C MET A 1 34.43 -7.53 13.78
N ALA A 2 33.82 -6.36 14.00
CA ALA A 2 32.41 -6.26 14.37
C ALA A 2 31.65 -6.17 13.05
N GLY A 3 30.77 -7.13 12.78
CA GLY A 3 29.94 -7.12 11.57
C GLY A 3 28.96 -5.94 11.64
N ASP A 4 28.79 -5.27 10.52
CA ASP A 4 27.78 -4.24 10.30
C ASP A 4 26.37 -4.75 10.71
N PRO A 5 25.48 -3.85 11.18
CA PRO A 5 24.12 -4.21 11.53
C PRO A 5 23.39 -4.76 10.31
N ILE A 6 22.57 -5.79 10.51
CA ILE A 6 21.70 -6.34 9.47
C ILE A 6 20.77 -5.20 8.99
N ASP A 7 21.03 -4.64 7.81
CA ASP A 7 20.28 -3.52 7.20
C ASP A 7 18.80 -3.88 6.90
N HIS A 8 18.44 -5.15 7.03
CA HIS A 8 17.12 -5.70 6.73
C HIS A 8 16.68 -6.66 7.85
N PRO A 9 16.04 -6.17 8.93
CA PRO A 9 15.72 -6.99 10.10
C PRO A 9 14.84 -8.19 9.77
N PHE A 10 14.01 -8.10 8.72
CA PHE A 10 13.17 -9.21 8.29
C PHE A 10 13.91 -10.30 7.49
N ALA A 11 15.18 -10.07 7.13
CA ALA A 11 16.07 -11.11 6.62
C ALA A 11 16.72 -11.98 7.73
N ALA A 12 16.49 -11.66 9.01
CA ALA A 12 16.97 -12.46 10.13
C ALA A 12 16.31 -13.86 10.17
N ALA A 13 16.91 -14.81 10.89
CA ALA A 13 16.50 -16.21 10.85
C ALA A 13 15.05 -16.44 11.35
N PRO A 14 14.36 -17.50 10.87
CA PRO A 14 13.08 -17.90 11.46
C PRO A 14 13.23 -18.19 12.95
N GLY A 15 12.29 -17.68 13.76
CA GLY A 15 12.37 -17.71 15.23
C GLY A 15 12.90 -16.42 15.85
N THR A 16 13.50 -15.50 15.07
CA THR A 16 13.89 -14.19 15.58
C THR A 16 12.67 -13.37 15.97
N VAL A 17 12.71 -12.76 17.17
CA VAL A 17 11.62 -12.00 17.79
C VAL A 17 11.98 -10.53 17.91
N TYR A 18 11.03 -9.67 17.55
CA TYR A 18 11.10 -8.23 17.72
C TYR A 18 9.94 -7.72 18.56
N GLY A 19 10.24 -6.81 19.49
CA GLY A 19 9.25 -6.06 20.27
C GLY A 19 9.06 -4.67 19.67
N PHE A 20 7.86 -4.11 19.83
CA PHE A 20 7.52 -2.78 19.33
C PHE A 20 6.42 -2.13 20.18
N ARG A 21 6.31 -0.80 20.09
CA ARG A 21 5.13 -0.06 20.58
C ARG A 21 4.05 -0.09 19.49
N THR A 22 2.80 -0.28 19.87
CA THR A 22 1.67 -0.24 18.93
C THR A 22 1.41 1.19 18.44
N SER A 23 0.73 1.31 17.31
CA SER A 23 0.30 2.58 16.72
C SER A 23 -1.22 2.72 16.78
N PRO A 24 -1.75 3.95 16.78
CA PRO A 24 -3.19 4.18 16.70
C PRO A 24 -3.76 3.62 15.37
N LEU A 25 -4.98 3.08 15.43
CA LEU A 25 -5.62 2.44 14.26
C LEU A 25 -6.23 3.42 13.26
N PHE A 26 -6.70 4.57 13.75
CA PHE A 26 -7.35 5.60 12.96
C PHE A 26 -6.70 6.96 13.24
N PRO A 27 -6.73 7.92 12.29
CA PRO A 27 -6.10 9.24 12.49
C PRO A 27 -6.65 10.04 13.68
N ASP A 28 -7.90 9.79 14.07
CA ASP A 28 -8.55 10.47 15.19
C ASP A 28 -8.38 9.70 16.52
N SER A 29 -7.74 8.54 16.51
CA SER A 29 -7.41 7.79 17.73
C SER A 29 -6.38 8.56 18.55
N HIS A 30 -6.32 8.31 19.87
CA HIS A 30 -5.30 8.92 20.71
C HIS A 30 -3.89 8.55 20.19
N PRO A 31 -2.97 9.52 19.98
CA PRO A 31 -1.72 9.29 19.24
C PRO A 31 -0.74 8.37 19.97
N ILE A 32 -0.87 8.26 21.29
CA ILE A 32 -0.06 7.36 22.12
C ILE A 32 -0.96 6.24 22.64
N THR A 33 -0.61 5.00 22.31
CA THR A 33 -1.33 3.81 22.79
C THR A 33 -0.81 3.33 24.15
N ASP A 34 0.47 3.58 24.45
CA ASP A 34 1.24 3.00 25.57
C ASP A 34 1.11 1.47 25.70
N ARG A 35 0.85 0.82 24.57
CA ARG A 35 0.75 -0.63 24.43
C ARG A 35 1.91 -1.15 23.59
N TYR A 36 2.37 -2.34 23.92
CA TYR A 36 3.51 -2.99 23.29
C TYR A 36 3.14 -4.40 22.91
N GLY A 37 3.72 -4.87 21.80
CA GLY A 37 3.56 -6.23 21.32
C GLY A 37 4.89 -6.80 20.85
N ALA A 38 4.83 -8.04 20.39
CA ALA A 38 5.96 -8.73 19.78
C ALA A 38 5.54 -9.47 18.51
N MET A 39 6.48 -9.63 17.60
CA MET A 39 6.35 -10.44 16.40
C MET A 39 7.53 -11.40 16.27
N VAL A 40 7.33 -12.48 15.53
CA VAL A 40 8.35 -13.48 15.22
C VAL A 40 8.43 -13.69 13.71
N ILE A 41 9.63 -13.87 13.19
CA ILE A 41 9.84 -14.31 11.81
C ILE A 41 9.50 -15.81 11.72
N LEU A 42 8.52 -16.16 10.91
CA LEU A 42 8.04 -17.53 10.73
C LEU A 42 8.75 -18.28 9.60
N GLY A 43 9.33 -17.56 8.64
CA GLY A 43 10.00 -18.15 7.48
C GLY A 43 10.26 -17.14 6.36
N HIS A 44 11.02 -17.56 5.35
CA HIS A 44 11.35 -16.75 4.18
C HIS A 44 10.98 -17.46 2.90
N ARG A 45 10.70 -16.67 1.87
CA ARG A 45 10.55 -17.16 0.51
C ARG A 45 10.90 -16.03 -0.45
N GLU A 46 11.85 -16.29 -1.34
CA GLU A 46 12.31 -15.29 -2.32
C GLU A 46 12.69 -13.99 -1.58
N GLU A 47 12.11 -12.86 -1.95
CA GLU A 47 12.35 -11.54 -1.35
C GLU A 47 11.37 -11.22 -0.20
N MET A 48 10.62 -12.20 0.29
CA MET A 48 9.61 -12.01 1.32
C MET A 48 9.95 -12.72 2.62
N ALA A 49 9.54 -12.10 3.73
CA ALA A 49 9.51 -12.70 5.05
C ALA A 49 8.06 -12.90 5.49
N MET A 50 7.77 -14.03 6.13
CA MET A 50 6.50 -14.29 6.79
C MET A 50 6.63 -13.90 8.26
N LEU A 51 5.81 -12.97 8.71
CA LEU A 51 5.75 -12.51 10.09
C LEU A 51 4.53 -13.10 10.81
N GLY A 52 4.69 -13.38 12.09
CA GLY A 52 3.63 -13.80 13.00
C GLY A 52 3.57 -12.88 14.21
N VAL A 53 2.39 -12.40 14.56
CA VAL A 53 2.17 -11.55 15.73
C VAL A 53 1.91 -12.42 16.95
N LEU A 54 2.55 -12.15 18.07
CA LEU A 54 2.41 -12.92 19.31
C LEU A 54 1.24 -12.41 20.17
N ASP A 55 0.54 -13.32 20.86
CA ASP A 55 -0.55 -12.98 21.78
C ASP A 55 -0.04 -12.46 23.13
N GLY A 56 0.22 -11.16 23.22
CA GLY A 56 0.64 -10.56 24.48
C GLY A 56 0.74 -9.06 24.36
N VAL A 57 -0.22 -8.35 24.96
CA VAL A 57 -0.19 -6.89 25.00
C VAL A 57 0.37 -6.46 26.34
N CYS A 58 1.49 -5.75 26.31
CA CYS A 58 2.20 -5.28 27.50
C CYS A 58 2.11 -3.75 27.63
N THR A 59 2.24 -3.24 28.85
CA THR A 59 2.34 -1.79 29.13
C THR A 59 3.78 -1.26 28.99
N SER A 60 4.72 -2.14 28.70
CA SER A 60 6.13 -1.86 28.42
C SER A 60 6.63 -2.85 27.36
N LEU A 61 7.79 -2.58 26.76
CA LEU A 61 8.40 -3.51 25.81
C LEU A 61 8.50 -4.93 26.43
N PRO A 62 8.00 -5.98 25.74
CA PRO A 62 8.03 -7.33 26.29
C PRO A 62 9.47 -7.87 26.36
N THR A 63 9.72 -8.77 27.32
CA THR A 63 10.97 -9.55 27.36
C THR A 63 10.88 -10.77 26.46
N ILE A 64 12.02 -11.39 26.16
CA ILE A 64 12.05 -12.63 25.39
C ILE A 64 11.36 -13.78 26.14
N GLU A 65 11.42 -13.81 27.47
CA GLU A 65 10.71 -14.79 28.29
C GLU A 65 9.20 -14.64 28.17
N ALA A 66 8.69 -13.41 28.16
CA ALA A 66 7.27 -13.14 27.92
C ALA A 66 6.86 -13.59 26.51
N ALA A 67 7.68 -13.30 25.50
CA ALA A 67 7.44 -13.74 24.12
C ALA A 67 7.42 -15.28 23.98
N LYS A 68 8.30 -16.00 24.71
CA LYS A 68 8.35 -17.48 24.71
C LYS A 68 7.06 -18.12 25.23
N SER A 69 6.33 -17.44 26.12
CA SER A 69 5.05 -17.95 26.64
C SER A 69 3.85 -17.61 25.76
N CYS A 70 4.04 -16.81 24.70
CA CYS A 70 2.97 -16.40 23.79
C CYS A 70 2.79 -17.40 22.64
N ASN A 71 1.55 -17.61 22.22
CA ASN A 71 1.16 -18.19 20.95
C ASN A 71 1.06 -17.11 19.85
N LEU A 72 0.65 -17.51 18.65
CA LEU A 72 0.23 -16.55 17.64
C LEU A 72 -1.11 -15.91 18.02
N LEU A 73 -1.15 -14.59 17.95
CA LEU A 73 -2.35 -13.79 18.07
C LEU A 73 -3.41 -14.27 17.06
N ARG A 74 -4.65 -14.25 17.50
CA ARG A 74 -5.82 -14.61 16.71
C ARG A 74 -6.66 -13.38 16.49
N SER A 75 -6.78 -12.97 15.22
CA SER A 75 -7.58 -11.81 14.88
C SER A 75 -9.06 -12.16 14.97
N ASN A 76 -9.77 -11.50 15.89
CA ASN A 76 -11.20 -11.64 16.13
C ASN A 76 -11.96 -10.32 15.93
N ARG A 77 -11.26 -9.18 15.90
CA ARG A 77 -11.87 -7.87 15.69
C ARG A 77 -12.61 -7.79 14.35
N PHE A 78 -13.67 -7.00 14.29
CA PHE A 78 -14.44 -6.69 13.07
C PHE A 78 -14.87 -7.92 12.23
N ALA A 79 -15.16 -9.05 12.89
CA ALA A 79 -15.54 -10.33 12.26
C ALA A 79 -14.39 -11.08 11.55
N LEU A 80 -13.15 -10.95 12.04
CA LEU A 80 -12.06 -11.80 11.59
C LEU A 80 -12.18 -13.20 12.21
N ASN A 81 -12.29 -14.21 11.34
CA ASN A 81 -12.70 -15.58 11.65
C ASN A 81 -11.66 -16.41 12.43
N ASN A 82 -11.18 -15.90 13.57
CA ASN A 82 -10.19 -16.53 14.44
C ASN A 82 -8.90 -16.97 13.68
N ARG A 83 -8.53 -16.18 12.67
CA ARG A 83 -7.36 -16.44 11.83
C ARG A 83 -6.10 -16.05 12.60
N PRO A 84 -4.98 -16.80 12.45
CA PRO A 84 -3.70 -16.33 12.96
C PRO A 84 -3.35 -14.98 12.34
N ALA A 85 -2.90 -14.04 13.18
CA ALA A 85 -2.31 -12.77 12.76
C ALA A 85 -0.91 -13.07 12.20
N ALA A 86 -0.88 -13.43 10.93
CA ALA A 86 0.33 -13.78 10.21
C ALA A 86 0.22 -13.29 8.77
N PHE A 87 1.24 -12.60 8.29
CA PHE A 87 1.27 -11.95 6.98
C PHE A 87 2.67 -11.99 6.40
N ALA A 88 2.77 -11.89 5.08
CA ALA A 88 4.01 -11.74 4.36
C ALA A 88 4.30 -10.25 4.13
N CYS A 89 5.56 -9.87 4.28
CA CYS A 89 6.09 -8.55 3.94
C CYS A 89 7.39 -8.71 3.13
N MET A 90 7.89 -7.62 2.57
CA MET A 90 9.19 -7.63 1.91
C MET A 90 10.30 -7.84 2.95
N ALA A 91 11.27 -8.70 2.65
CA ALA A 91 12.37 -9.01 3.55
C ALA A 91 13.32 -7.81 3.72
N ASP A 92 13.39 -6.93 2.72
CA ASP A 92 14.17 -5.70 2.71
C ASP A 92 13.41 -4.49 3.29
N GLU A 93 12.14 -4.65 3.68
CA GLU A 93 11.33 -3.59 4.28
C GLU A 93 12.04 -3.01 5.52
N LYS A 94 12.18 -1.69 5.55
CA LYS A 94 12.62 -0.96 6.74
C LYS A 94 11.42 -0.82 7.69
N PRO A 95 11.45 -1.42 8.90
CA PRO A 95 10.33 -1.32 9.82
C PRO A 95 10.11 0.13 10.25
N THR A 96 8.89 0.61 10.09
CA THR A 96 8.45 1.94 10.56
C THR A 96 7.83 1.89 11.96
N LEU A 97 7.94 0.74 12.64
CA LEU A 97 7.42 0.52 13.97
C LEU A 97 8.21 1.30 15.04
N GLU A 98 7.48 1.92 15.96
CA GLU A 98 8.10 2.65 17.05
C GLU A 98 8.71 1.72 18.10
N LYS A 99 9.88 2.10 18.65
CA LYS A 99 10.63 1.31 19.62
C LYS A 99 10.90 -0.13 19.16
N PHE A 100 11.03 -0.34 17.86
CA PHE A 100 11.34 -1.63 17.25
C PHE A 100 12.70 -2.14 17.76
N THR A 101 12.68 -3.26 18.50
CA THR A 101 13.83 -3.77 19.25
C THR A 101 13.94 -5.27 19.08
N HIS A 102 15.12 -5.78 18.73
CA HIS A 102 15.41 -7.21 18.74
C HIS A 102 15.41 -7.75 20.18
N LEU A 103 14.58 -8.77 20.45
CA LEU A 103 14.42 -9.36 21.79
C LEU A 103 15.21 -10.65 21.96
N GLY A 104 15.47 -11.38 20.87
CA GLY A 104 16.14 -12.67 20.87
C GLY A 104 15.44 -13.68 19.97
N GLU A 105 15.65 -14.97 20.25
CA GLU A 105 15.14 -16.06 19.41
C GLU A 105 14.26 -17.04 20.22
N ILE A 106 13.27 -17.60 19.53
CA ILE A 106 12.40 -18.66 20.05
C ILE A 106 12.34 -19.84 19.08
N GLU A 107 12.08 -21.03 19.62
CA GLU A 107 11.74 -22.18 18.79
C GLU A 107 10.31 -22.03 18.25
N LEU A 108 10.14 -22.21 16.94
CA LEU A 108 8.82 -22.09 16.31
C LEU A 108 7.93 -23.27 16.71
N THR A 109 6.80 -22.97 17.33
CA THR A 109 5.79 -23.97 17.69
C THR A 109 5.16 -24.62 16.45
N PRO A 110 4.56 -25.82 16.57
CA PRO A 110 3.84 -26.45 15.45
C PRO A 110 2.73 -25.57 14.85
N ALA A 111 2.09 -24.72 15.67
CA ALA A 111 1.07 -23.79 15.21
C ALA A 111 1.68 -22.67 14.34
N MET A 112 2.83 -22.15 14.73
CA MET A 112 3.60 -21.16 13.97
C MET A 112 4.08 -21.72 12.62
N GLN A 113 4.66 -22.93 12.63
CA GLN A 113 5.07 -23.62 11.41
C GLN A 113 3.89 -23.89 10.48
N LYS A 114 2.73 -24.28 11.03
CA LYS A 114 1.49 -24.48 10.25
C LYS A 114 1.02 -23.17 9.60
N ALA A 115 1.09 -22.05 10.30
CA ALA A 115 0.73 -20.73 9.75
C ALA A 115 1.62 -20.35 8.56
N ALA A 116 2.93 -20.62 8.63
CA ALA A 116 3.86 -20.37 7.53
C ALA A 116 3.76 -21.38 6.38
N SER A 117 3.20 -22.57 6.60
CA SER A 117 3.27 -23.68 5.64
C SER A 117 2.70 -23.38 4.25
N LYS A 118 1.69 -22.51 4.13
CA LYS A 118 1.15 -22.11 2.83
C LYS A 118 2.10 -21.18 2.08
N PHE A 119 2.62 -20.18 2.78
CA PHE A 119 3.62 -19.25 2.28
C PHE A 119 4.87 -19.99 1.78
N LEU A 120 5.42 -20.90 2.60
CA LEU A 120 6.62 -21.68 2.27
C LEU A 120 6.41 -22.65 1.09
N ARG A 121 5.18 -23.11 0.84
CA ARG A 121 4.84 -23.94 -0.33
C ARG A 121 4.48 -23.14 -1.59
N GLY A 122 4.61 -21.82 -1.53
CA GLY A 122 4.30 -20.92 -2.64
C GLY A 122 2.82 -20.82 -2.99
N GLN A 123 1.93 -21.11 -2.04
CA GLN A 123 0.48 -20.95 -2.24
C GLN A 123 0.07 -19.51 -1.97
N VAL A 124 -0.30 -18.79 -3.04
CA VAL A 124 -0.69 -17.36 -2.99
C VAL A 124 -2.13 -17.17 -2.50
N ILE A 125 -3.02 -18.12 -2.78
CA ILE A 125 -4.44 -18.01 -2.41
C ILE A 125 -4.60 -18.05 -0.89
N GLY A 126 -5.07 -16.92 -0.32
CA GLY A 126 -5.28 -16.74 1.12
C GLY A 126 -4.02 -16.30 1.89
N MET A 127 -2.97 -15.89 1.19
CA MET A 127 -1.82 -15.20 1.77
C MET A 127 -2.20 -13.72 2.02
N HIS A 128 -1.90 -13.21 3.21
CA HIS A 128 -2.07 -11.81 3.54
C HIS A 128 -0.73 -11.10 3.29
N LEU A 129 -0.67 -10.23 2.30
CA LEU A 129 0.49 -9.36 2.03
C LEU A 129 0.25 -8.01 2.72
N SER A 130 1.25 -7.51 3.46
CA SER A 130 1.16 -6.24 4.17
C SER A 130 2.55 -5.71 4.54
N THR A 131 2.59 -4.56 5.20
CA THR A 131 3.80 -4.00 5.82
C THR A 131 3.89 -4.37 7.29
N SER A 132 5.07 -4.22 7.88
CA SER A 132 5.31 -4.48 9.31
C SER A 132 4.39 -3.71 10.26
N VAL A 133 3.85 -2.56 9.84
CA VAL A 133 2.86 -1.76 10.61
C VAL A 133 1.61 -2.57 10.94
N MET A 134 1.25 -3.56 10.12
CA MET A 134 0.11 -4.44 10.40
C MET A 134 0.26 -5.17 11.75
N ALA A 135 1.48 -5.49 12.19
CA ALA A 135 1.71 -6.11 13.49
C ALA A 135 1.25 -5.19 14.64
N ALA A 136 1.53 -3.89 14.55
CA ALA A 136 1.05 -2.91 15.52
C ALA A 136 -0.48 -2.79 15.49
N HIS A 137 -1.08 -2.76 14.31
CA HIS A 137 -2.54 -2.71 14.16
C HIS A 137 -3.23 -3.98 14.68
N ASP A 138 -2.60 -5.15 14.51
CA ASP A 138 -3.12 -6.41 15.03
C ASP A 138 -3.16 -6.42 16.56
N VAL A 139 -2.04 -6.08 17.20
CA VAL A 139 -1.95 -6.03 18.68
C VAL A 139 -2.90 -4.97 19.23
N GLU A 140 -2.88 -3.76 18.67
CA GLU A 140 -3.73 -2.66 19.10
C GLU A 140 -5.21 -3.00 18.95
N GLY A 141 -5.59 -3.50 17.77
CA GLY A 141 -6.98 -3.77 17.45
C GLY A 141 -7.58 -4.89 18.26
N GLU A 142 -6.86 -5.98 18.53
CA GLU A 142 -7.39 -7.04 19.40
C GLU A 142 -7.50 -6.59 20.85
N TRP A 143 -6.51 -5.84 21.37
CA TRP A 143 -6.61 -5.29 22.71
C TRP A 143 -7.82 -4.36 22.83
N ARG A 144 -7.97 -3.44 21.88
CA ARG A 144 -9.07 -2.49 21.86
C ARG A 144 -10.43 -3.18 21.72
N TRP A 145 -10.51 -4.17 20.84
CA TRP A 145 -11.71 -4.98 20.70
C TRP A 145 -12.14 -5.68 22.00
N ALA A 146 -11.17 -6.10 22.84
CA ALA A 146 -11.44 -6.72 24.13
C ALA A 146 -11.72 -5.72 25.28
N ASN A 147 -11.20 -4.49 25.21
CA ASN A 147 -11.18 -3.55 26.34
C ASN A 147 -11.96 -2.24 26.12
N ASP A 148 -12.06 -1.74 24.89
CA ASP A 148 -12.71 -0.47 24.55
C ASP A 148 -13.49 -0.51 23.22
N ARG A 149 -14.15 -1.65 22.96
CA ARG A 149 -14.84 -1.96 21.70
C ARG A 149 -15.75 -0.86 21.17
N ASP A 150 -16.57 -0.24 22.02
CA ASP A 150 -17.53 0.78 21.58
C ASP A 150 -16.82 2.06 21.09
N ALA A 151 -15.71 2.45 21.74
CA ALA A 151 -14.88 3.56 21.30
C ALA A 151 -14.21 3.23 19.96
N LEU A 152 -13.67 2.01 19.82
CA LEU A 152 -13.08 1.52 18.59
C LEU A 152 -14.07 1.53 17.41
N ILE A 153 -15.31 1.07 17.62
CA ILE A 153 -16.37 1.09 16.59
C ILE A 153 -16.72 2.53 16.21
N THR A 154 -16.87 3.42 17.19
CA THR A 154 -17.19 4.84 16.94
C THR A 154 -16.11 5.53 16.11
N GLU A 155 -14.84 5.25 16.39
CA GLU A 155 -13.72 5.77 15.61
C GLU A 155 -13.71 5.21 14.18
N GLN A 156 -13.95 3.90 14.02
CA GLN A 156 -14.07 3.26 12.70
C GLN A 156 -15.18 3.90 11.86
N GLU A 157 -16.36 4.14 12.45
CA GLU A 157 -17.49 4.76 11.75
C GLU A 157 -17.22 6.22 11.37
N ARG A 158 -16.47 6.95 12.20
CA ARG A 158 -16.05 8.33 11.88
C ARG A 158 -15.04 8.33 10.73
N ASP A 159 -14.06 7.45 10.80
CA ASP A 159 -13.04 7.29 9.76
C ASP A 159 -13.67 6.85 8.42
N ALA A 160 -14.63 5.92 8.45
CA ALA A 160 -15.39 5.52 7.27
C ALA A 160 -16.21 6.68 6.68
N ARG A 161 -16.85 7.51 7.52
CA ARG A 161 -17.56 8.72 7.06
C ARG A 161 -16.61 9.76 6.47
N ARG A 162 -15.42 9.93 7.04
CA ARG A 162 -14.40 10.84 6.51
C ARG A 162 -13.94 10.38 5.12
N ARG A 163 -13.56 9.10 5.00
CA ARG A 163 -13.18 8.48 3.72
C ARG A 163 -14.30 8.56 2.68
N GLU A 164 -15.55 8.35 3.06
CA GLU A 164 -16.68 8.49 2.14
C GLU A 164 -16.92 9.93 1.70
N ALA A 165 -16.78 10.89 2.61
CA ALA A 165 -16.87 12.30 2.30
C ALA A 165 -15.73 12.76 1.37
N GLU A 166 -14.50 12.28 1.59
CA GLU A 166 -13.35 12.52 0.71
C GLU A 166 -13.58 11.91 -0.68
N ARG A 167 -14.02 10.65 -0.76
CA ARG A 167 -14.37 10.00 -2.04
C ARG A 167 -15.50 10.72 -2.77
N THR A 168 -16.50 11.19 -2.04
CA THR A 168 -17.62 11.95 -2.63
C THR A 168 -17.15 13.31 -3.14
N LYS A 169 -16.33 14.03 -2.36
CA LYS A 169 -15.74 15.31 -2.79
C LYS A 169 -14.86 15.14 -4.02
N GLU A 170 -14.01 14.11 -4.04
CA GLU A 170 -13.16 13.82 -5.21
C GLU A 170 -14.03 13.50 -6.42
N ARG A 171 -15.05 12.64 -6.28
CA ARG A 171 -15.98 12.33 -7.37
C ARG A 171 -16.71 13.58 -7.88
N GLU A 172 -17.24 14.43 -6.99
CA GLU A 172 -17.93 15.66 -7.36
C GLU A 172 -16.98 16.66 -8.04
N TYR A 173 -15.76 16.79 -7.55
CA TYR A 173 -14.71 17.60 -8.16
C TYR A 173 -14.42 17.10 -9.58
N GLN A 174 -14.20 15.79 -9.74
CA GLN A 174 -13.96 15.17 -11.04
C GLN A 174 -15.14 15.35 -12.01
N GLU A 175 -16.37 15.06 -11.58
CA GLU A 175 -17.56 15.26 -12.42
C GLU A 175 -17.73 16.72 -12.86
N ASN A 176 -17.45 17.68 -11.99
CA ASN A 176 -17.53 19.10 -12.33
C ASN A 176 -16.39 19.54 -13.26
N ARG A 177 -15.17 19.04 -13.05
CA ARG A 177 -14.03 19.27 -13.93
C ARG A 177 -14.32 18.75 -15.33
N LEU A 178 -14.76 17.50 -15.46
CA LEU A 178 -15.06 16.86 -16.74
C LEU A 178 -16.11 17.63 -17.56
N LYS A 179 -17.14 18.23 -16.95
CA LYS A 179 -18.19 18.99 -17.66
C LYS A 179 -17.65 20.14 -18.53
N HIS A 180 -16.55 20.75 -18.11
CA HIS A 180 -16.00 21.93 -18.76
C HIS A 180 -14.66 21.67 -19.44
N LEU A 181 -14.16 20.44 -19.35
CA LEU A 181 -12.82 20.08 -19.82
C LEU A 181 -12.72 20.08 -21.34
N THR A 182 -11.64 20.67 -21.85
CA THR A 182 -11.33 20.82 -23.27
C THR A 182 -9.88 20.42 -23.57
N TRP A 183 -9.57 20.17 -24.85
CA TRP A 183 -8.20 19.93 -25.28
C TRP A 183 -7.26 21.09 -24.99
N GLU A 184 -7.74 22.34 -25.12
CA GLU A 184 -6.96 23.53 -24.82
C GLU A 184 -6.56 23.58 -23.34
N GLN A 185 -7.51 23.32 -22.42
CA GLN A 185 -7.20 23.25 -20.99
C GLN A 185 -6.17 22.16 -20.68
N LEU A 186 -6.36 20.94 -21.18
CA LEU A 186 -5.42 19.83 -20.99
C LEU A 186 -4.00 20.13 -21.50
N LEU A 187 -3.88 20.94 -22.56
CA LEU A 187 -2.59 21.35 -23.12
C LEU A 187 -1.94 22.52 -22.37
N THR A 188 -2.73 23.36 -21.69
CA THR A 188 -2.22 24.49 -20.91
C THR A 188 -1.85 24.13 -19.47
N GLU A 189 -2.48 23.10 -18.92
CA GLU A 189 -2.20 22.61 -17.58
C GLU A 189 -0.88 21.83 -17.55
N SER A 190 -0.29 21.76 -16.36
CA SER A 190 0.85 20.91 -16.06
C SER A 190 0.34 19.69 -15.28
N PRO A 191 0.03 18.56 -15.94
CA PRO A 191 -0.32 17.34 -15.23
C PRO A 191 0.75 16.97 -14.20
N LEU A 192 0.34 16.31 -13.13
CA LEU A 192 1.24 15.73 -12.13
C LEU A 192 2.13 16.78 -11.41
N ASP A 193 1.70 18.05 -11.33
CA ASP A 193 2.47 19.11 -10.66
C ASP A 193 2.61 18.89 -9.15
N ASN A 194 1.70 18.11 -8.57
CA ASN A 194 1.75 17.65 -7.18
C ASN A 194 2.90 16.68 -6.90
N TRP A 195 3.61 16.16 -7.91
CA TRP A 195 4.76 15.27 -7.73
C TRP A 195 6.07 15.98 -7.35
N GLN A 196 6.00 17.24 -6.92
CA GLN A 196 7.15 18.01 -6.48
C GLN A 196 6.99 18.55 -5.06
N PRO A 197 8.06 18.56 -4.25
CA PRO A 197 9.41 18.06 -4.55
C PRO A 197 9.52 16.53 -4.45
N SER A 198 10.50 15.97 -5.17
CA SER A 198 11.00 14.61 -4.96
C SER A 198 12.17 14.65 -3.96
N PRO A 199 12.28 13.71 -2.99
CA PRO A 199 11.28 12.71 -2.57
C PRO A 199 10.07 13.33 -1.83
N PRO A 200 8.91 12.62 -1.69
CA PRO A 200 8.72 11.18 -1.88
C PRO A 200 8.41 10.74 -3.31
N TYR A 201 8.01 11.66 -4.19
CA TYR A 201 7.64 11.37 -5.58
C TYR A 201 8.83 11.00 -6.47
N PRO A 202 8.61 10.46 -7.69
CA PRO A 202 9.67 10.12 -8.61
C PRO A 202 10.51 11.35 -9.04
N PRO A 203 11.76 11.15 -9.50
CA PRO A 203 12.59 12.22 -10.05
C PRO A 203 11.87 13.07 -11.10
N ALA A 204 12.20 14.36 -11.15
CA ALA A 204 11.54 15.33 -12.03
C ALA A 204 11.60 14.91 -13.52
N GLU A 205 12.68 14.22 -13.91
CA GLU A 205 12.91 13.72 -15.27
C GLU A 205 11.82 12.72 -15.70
N ILE A 206 11.36 11.85 -14.80
CA ILE A 206 10.29 10.88 -15.08
C ILE A 206 8.97 11.61 -15.29
N ARG A 207 8.66 12.53 -14.37
CA ARG A 207 7.45 13.36 -14.45
C ARG A 207 7.41 14.13 -15.77
N GLU A 208 8.51 14.78 -16.15
CA GLU A 208 8.62 15.55 -17.38
C GLU A 208 8.42 14.68 -18.63
N ALA A 209 8.97 13.46 -18.65
CA ALA A 209 8.76 12.51 -19.74
C ALA A 209 7.27 12.10 -19.86
N ILE A 210 6.62 11.78 -18.73
CA ILE A 210 5.20 11.41 -18.68
C ILE A 210 4.31 12.57 -19.14
N VAL A 211 4.55 13.79 -18.63
CA VAL A 211 3.84 15.01 -19.04
C VAL A 211 4.01 15.26 -20.53
N GLY A 212 5.21 15.06 -21.07
CA GLY A 212 5.49 15.15 -22.50
C GLY A 212 4.63 14.19 -23.34
N ARG A 213 4.44 12.95 -22.88
CA ARG A 213 3.58 11.96 -23.54
C ARG A 213 2.10 12.33 -23.46
N ILE A 214 1.65 12.81 -22.32
CA ILE A 214 0.28 13.31 -22.13
C ILE A 214 -0.01 14.45 -23.12
N HIS A 215 0.86 15.47 -23.18
CA HIS A 215 0.69 16.59 -24.10
C HIS A 215 0.83 16.19 -25.57
N ALA A 216 1.67 15.19 -25.90
CA ALA A 216 1.73 14.63 -27.25
C ALA A 216 0.39 13.97 -27.64
N ALA A 217 -0.15 13.10 -26.79
CA ALA A 217 -1.44 12.46 -27.04
C ALA A 217 -2.59 13.50 -27.15
N CYS A 218 -2.61 14.52 -26.29
CA CYS A 218 -3.59 15.60 -26.38
C CYS A 218 -3.52 16.36 -27.72
N ARG A 219 -2.31 16.60 -28.25
CA ARG A 219 -2.13 17.22 -29.58
C ARG A 219 -2.61 16.31 -30.70
N ASP A 220 -2.30 15.03 -30.64
CA ASP A 220 -2.78 14.04 -31.62
C ASP A 220 -4.32 13.99 -31.63
N PHE A 221 -4.94 13.97 -30.44
CA PHE A 221 -6.39 14.04 -30.30
C PHE A 221 -7.00 15.35 -30.82
N GLN A 222 -6.37 16.49 -30.50
CA GLN A 222 -6.83 17.79 -30.98
C GLN A 222 -6.79 17.86 -32.51
N ALA A 223 -5.77 17.28 -33.15
CA ALA A 223 -5.63 17.23 -34.61
C ALA A 223 -6.70 16.38 -35.30
N LEU A 224 -7.23 15.36 -34.61
CA LEU A 224 -8.35 14.54 -35.12
C LEU A 224 -9.71 15.25 -35.04
N GLY A 225 -9.81 16.35 -34.29
CA GLY A 225 -11.04 17.09 -34.09
C GLY A 225 -12.02 16.41 -33.13
N THR A 226 -13.30 16.74 -33.26
CA THR A 226 -14.33 16.25 -32.33
C THR A 226 -14.72 14.80 -32.63
N ALA A 227 -14.69 13.95 -31.60
CA ALA A 227 -15.11 12.54 -31.64
C ALA A 227 -14.34 11.67 -32.67
N PRO A 228 -13.04 11.44 -32.45
CA PRO A 228 -12.24 10.53 -33.29
C PRO A 228 -12.85 9.12 -33.33
N ARG A 229 -12.52 8.35 -34.37
CA ARG A 229 -12.89 6.93 -34.41
C ARG A 229 -12.26 6.21 -33.23
N ILE A 230 -13.05 5.34 -32.58
CA ILE A 230 -12.59 4.63 -31.37
C ILE A 230 -11.30 3.83 -31.59
N SER A 231 -11.10 3.23 -32.77
CA SER A 231 -9.88 2.49 -33.09
C SER A 231 -8.64 3.38 -33.03
N VAL A 232 -8.75 4.61 -33.54
CA VAL A 232 -7.68 5.60 -33.54
C VAL A 232 -7.46 6.15 -32.14
N ALA A 233 -8.55 6.44 -31.41
CA ALA A 233 -8.47 6.88 -30.03
C ALA A 233 -7.80 5.85 -29.12
N ARG A 234 -8.14 4.57 -29.31
CA ARG A 234 -7.50 3.44 -28.61
C ARG A 234 -6.02 3.35 -28.92
N GLU A 235 -5.64 3.48 -30.19
CA GLU A 235 -4.23 3.44 -30.60
C GLU A 235 -3.41 4.56 -29.94
N ILE A 236 -3.92 5.80 -29.94
CA ILE A 236 -3.25 6.94 -29.29
C ILE A 236 -3.08 6.70 -27.79
N LEU A 237 -4.16 6.32 -27.09
CA LEU A 237 -4.08 6.07 -25.64
C LEU A 237 -3.17 4.89 -25.31
N ARG A 238 -3.24 3.81 -26.08
CA ARG A 238 -2.38 2.63 -25.87
C ARG A 238 -0.90 2.96 -26.08
N ASN A 239 -0.57 3.72 -27.12
CA ASN A 239 0.79 4.17 -27.38
C ASN A 239 1.30 5.09 -26.25
N MET A 240 0.44 5.97 -25.73
CA MET A 240 0.78 6.81 -24.58
C MET A 240 1.04 5.96 -23.33
N VAL A 241 0.16 5.01 -22.99
CA VAL A 241 0.30 4.13 -21.82
C VAL A 241 1.57 3.27 -21.90
N HIS A 242 1.80 2.60 -23.03
CA HIS A 242 3.04 1.83 -23.24
C HIS A 242 4.28 2.70 -23.13
N GLY A 243 4.22 3.91 -23.68
CA GLY A 243 5.29 4.88 -23.54
C GLY A 243 5.59 5.28 -22.09
N ILE A 244 4.56 5.50 -21.27
CA ILE A 244 4.72 5.81 -19.85
C ILE A 244 5.39 4.64 -19.14
N ARG A 245 4.94 3.41 -19.39
CA ARG A 245 5.56 2.19 -18.82
C ARG A 245 7.03 2.06 -19.22
N GLU A 246 7.36 2.30 -20.49
CA GLU A 246 8.76 2.27 -20.95
C GLU A 246 9.64 3.33 -20.27
N ASP A 247 9.08 4.50 -19.95
CA ASP A 247 9.80 5.52 -19.21
C ASP A 247 9.96 5.12 -17.74
N ASP A 248 8.94 4.53 -17.11
CA ASP A 248 9.03 4.00 -15.75
C ASP A 248 10.09 2.89 -15.64
N GLU A 249 10.07 1.92 -16.56
CA GLU A 249 11.07 0.85 -16.64
C GLU A 249 12.49 1.42 -16.80
N ARG A 250 12.68 2.42 -17.67
CA ARG A 250 13.98 3.08 -17.88
C ARG A 250 14.52 3.76 -16.62
N HIS A 251 13.65 4.08 -15.68
CA HIS A 251 14.03 4.69 -14.40
C HIS A 251 13.87 3.75 -13.21
N GLY A 252 13.76 2.44 -13.47
CA GLY A 252 13.81 1.40 -12.43
C GLY A 252 12.49 1.12 -11.74
N TYR A 253 11.35 1.34 -12.41
CA TYR A 253 10.01 1.06 -11.87
C TYR A 253 9.68 1.87 -10.62
N GLY A 254 9.88 3.19 -10.69
CA GLY A 254 9.68 4.11 -9.57
C GLY A 254 8.25 4.58 -9.35
N LEU A 255 7.31 4.20 -10.22
CA LEU A 255 5.89 4.55 -10.05
C LEU A 255 5.19 3.60 -9.07
N GLU A 256 4.82 4.13 -7.90
CA GLU A 256 4.05 3.41 -6.89
C GLU A 256 2.54 3.57 -7.14
N THR A 257 1.73 3.12 -6.17
CA THR A 257 0.26 3.10 -6.32
C THR A 257 -0.32 4.51 -6.49
N GLU A 258 0.14 5.48 -5.70
CA GLU A 258 -0.38 6.86 -5.74
C GLU A 258 -0.07 7.54 -7.09
N GLU A 259 1.14 7.37 -7.62
CA GLU A 259 1.52 7.91 -8.92
C GLU A 259 0.72 7.27 -10.06
N ARG A 260 0.49 5.95 -10.01
CA ARG A 260 -0.33 5.26 -11.01
C ARG A 260 -1.78 5.74 -10.98
N GLU A 261 -2.35 5.95 -9.80
CA GLU A 261 -3.70 6.52 -9.65
C GLU A 261 -3.80 7.92 -10.28
N ASP A 262 -2.79 8.77 -10.07
CA ASP A 262 -2.71 10.09 -10.69
C ASP A 262 -2.63 10.03 -12.24
N ILE A 263 -1.85 9.10 -12.78
CA ILE A 263 -1.76 8.88 -14.23
C ILE A 263 -3.12 8.42 -14.80
N PHE A 264 -3.77 7.45 -14.17
CA PHE A 264 -5.07 6.94 -14.63
C PHE A 264 -6.19 7.98 -14.52
N ARG A 265 -6.09 8.90 -13.57
CA ARG A 265 -6.97 10.07 -13.50
C ARG A 265 -6.81 10.96 -14.74
N VAL A 266 -5.58 11.28 -15.15
CA VAL A 266 -5.31 12.06 -16.37
C VAL A 266 -5.76 11.31 -17.64
N ILE A 267 -5.53 9.99 -17.71
CA ILE A 267 -6.01 9.17 -18.83
C ILE A 267 -7.54 9.21 -18.93
N SER A 268 -8.23 9.14 -17.79
CA SER A 268 -9.70 9.21 -17.74
C SER A 268 -10.22 10.55 -18.26
N GLU A 269 -9.54 11.65 -17.94
CA GLU A 269 -9.83 12.99 -18.46
C GLU A 269 -9.66 13.05 -19.98
N ILE A 270 -8.55 12.57 -20.52
CA ILE A 270 -8.29 12.51 -21.97
C ILE A 270 -9.37 11.68 -22.68
N ALA A 271 -9.68 10.49 -22.15
CA ALA A 271 -10.71 9.61 -22.70
C ALA A 271 -12.10 10.27 -22.68
N PHE A 272 -12.40 11.06 -21.64
CA PHE A 272 -13.64 11.82 -21.55
C PHE A 272 -13.74 12.89 -22.64
N VAL A 273 -12.70 13.73 -22.82
CA VAL A 273 -12.69 14.77 -23.85
C VAL A 273 -12.76 14.15 -25.26
N ALA A 274 -12.11 13.00 -25.46
CA ALA A 274 -12.19 12.21 -26.70
C ALA A 274 -13.57 11.54 -26.93
N ARG A 275 -14.50 11.59 -25.96
CA ARG A 275 -15.82 10.94 -25.97
C ARG A 275 -15.77 9.39 -25.99
N HIS A 276 -14.72 8.80 -25.42
CA HIS A 276 -14.51 7.36 -25.35
C HIS A 276 -14.17 6.90 -23.92
N GLN A 277 -15.03 7.20 -22.95
CA GLN A 277 -14.77 6.94 -21.52
C GLN A 277 -14.42 5.47 -21.21
N LYS A 278 -14.96 4.52 -21.97
CA LYS A 278 -14.64 3.09 -21.80
C LYS A 278 -13.18 2.74 -22.09
N LEU A 279 -12.44 3.59 -22.80
CA LEU A 279 -11.00 3.38 -23.01
C LEU A 279 -10.19 3.66 -21.73
N ALA A 280 -10.74 4.42 -20.76
CA ALA A 280 -10.09 4.63 -19.48
C ALA A 280 -9.97 3.32 -18.69
N SER A 281 -11.02 2.48 -18.70
CA SER A 281 -10.96 1.15 -18.07
C SER A 281 -10.05 0.16 -18.81
N GLU A 282 -9.85 0.32 -20.12
CA GLU A 282 -8.91 -0.52 -20.88
C GLU A 282 -7.44 -0.11 -20.63
N ALA A 283 -7.19 1.14 -20.21
CA ALA A 283 -5.84 1.66 -20.03
C ALA A 283 -5.08 1.00 -18.87
N GLU A 284 -5.79 0.57 -17.83
CA GLU A 284 -5.18 -0.17 -16.73
C GLU A 284 -4.60 -1.51 -17.21
N ASP A 285 -5.36 -2.26 -18.02
CA ASP A 285 -4.90 -3.52 -18.61
C ASP A 285 -3.63 -3.31 -19.45
N TRP A 286 -3.58 -2.25 -20.28
CA TRP A 286 -2.40 -1.97 -21.11
C TRP A 286 -1.15 -1.60 -20.32
N PHE A 287 -1.30 -1.03 -19.13
CA PHE A 287 -0.16 -0.69 -18.27
C PHE A 287 0.51 -1.95 -17.70
N TYR A 288 -0.25 -3.04 -17.55
CA TYR A 288 0.21 -4.32 -17.01
C TYR A 288 0.52 -5.39 -18.08
N GLU A 289 0.26 -5.11 -19.36
CA GLU A 289 0.73 -5.90 -20.52
C GLU A 289 2.25 -5.80 -20.70
#